data_AF-A0A699X9Q1-F1
#
_entry.id   AF-A0A699X9Q1-F1
#
_cell.length_a   1.000
_cell.length_b   1.000
_cell.length_c   1.000
_cell.angle_alpha   90.00
_cell.angle_beta   90.00
_cell.angle_gamma   90.00
#
_symmetry.space_group_name_H-M   'P 1'
#
loop_
_entity.id
_entity.type
_entity.pdbx_description
1 polymer ?
#
loop_
_entity_poly.entity_id
_entity_poly.type
_entity_poly.pdbx_seq_one_letter_code
_entity_poly.pdbx_strand_id
1 'polypeptide(L)'
;YKAFYDALAEAAQIIKADKVAAAKTYIRVEQSKLGEDFVEKIVKDPEIDFTVVPQRTFIYAQKLQELGVLKNKAASWKDYFFEEAHGGDG
;
A
#
# COMPACT_ATOMS: atom_id res chain seq x y z
N TYR A 1 17.39 -4.81 -0.38
CA TYR A 1 15.94 -4.60 -0.55
C TYR A 1 15.17 -4.97 0.72
N LYS A 2 15.48 -6.09 1.40
CA LYS A 2 14.79 -6.50 2.62
C LYS A 2 14.64 -5.40 3.69
N ALA A 3 15.72 -4.68 4.03
CA ALA A 3 15.65 -3.57 4.99
C ALA A 3 14.64 -2.47 4.58
N PHE A 4 14.44 -2.26 3.28
CA PHE A 4 13.45 -1.31 2.77
C PHE A 4 12.02 -1.87 2.85
N TYR A 5 11.83 -3.17 2.58
CA TYR A 5 10.55 -3.84 2.78
C TYR A 5 10.14 -3.81 4.26
N ASP A 6 11.08 -4.14 5.16
CA ASP A 6 10.87 -4.11 6.61
C ASP A 6 10.47 -2.69 7.06
N ALA A 7 11.12 -1.66 6.53
CA ALA A 7 10.76 -0.25 6.81
C ALA A 7 9.36 0.14 6.29
N LEU A 8 8.92 -0.38 5.13
CA LEU A 8 7.54 -0.17 4.64
C LEU A 8 6.51 -0.86 5.55
N ALA A 9 6.82 -2.07 6.01
CA ALA A 9 5.96 -2.79 6.95
C ALA A 9 5.86 -2.06 8.29
N GLU A 10 6.98 -1.55 8.81
CA GLU A 10 7.03 -0.73 10.02
C GLU A 10 6.22 0.56 9.86
N ALA A 11 6.39 1.28 8.74
CA ALA A 11 5.65 2.49 8.44
C ALA A 11 4.13 2.24 8.42
N ALA A 12 3.68 1.14 7.82
CA ALA A 12 2.28 0.74 7.84
C ALA A 12 1.74 0.55 9.28
N GLN A 13 2.53 -0.05 10.19
CA GLN A 13 2.16 -0.19 11.59
C GLN A 13 2.12 1.16 12.32
N ILE A 14 3.10 2.03 12.10
CA ILE A 14 3.15 3.38 12.70
C ILE A 14 1.90 4.18 12.32
N ILE A 15 1.52 4.16 11.04
CA ILE A 15 0.32 4.88 10.55
C ILE A 15 -0.95 4.30 11.16
N LYS A 16 -1.05 2.97 11.28
CA LYS A 16 -2.22 2.31 11.87
C LYS A 16 -2.36 2.60 13.36
N ALA A 17 -1.25 2.68 14.08
CA ALA A 17 -1.23 2.97 15.52
C ALA A 17 -1.70 4.40 15.83
N ASP A 18 -1.29 5.39 15.03
CA ASP A 18 -1.73 6.77 15.19
C ASP A 18 -1.83 7.51 13.85
N LYS A 19 -3.04 7.51 13.29
CA LYS A 19 -3.37 8.19 12.03
C LYS A 19 -3.24 9.71 12.11
N VAL A 20 -3.48 10.29 13.29
CA VAL A 20 -3.39 11.75 13.49
C VAL A 20 -1.92 12.16 13.51
N ALA A 21 -1.09 11.45 14.26
CA ALA A 21 0.35 11.68 14.28
C ALA A 21 0.98 11.45 12.90
N ALA A 22 0.51 10.46 12.14
CA ALA A 22 0.94 10.22 10.76
C ALA A 22 0.61 11.40 9.84
N ALA A 23 -0.63 11.91 9.88
CA ALA A 23 -1.04 13.08 9.10
C ALA A 23 -0.19 14.33 9.44
N LYS A 24 0.00 14.61 10.72
CA LYS A 24 0.87 15.72 11.20
C LYS A 24 2.31 15.55 10.74
N THR A 25 2.84 14.33 10.81
CA THR A 25 4.18 14.02 10.33
C THR A 25 4.32 14.28 8.84
N TYR A 26 3.35 13.83 8.02
CA TYR A 26 3.33 14.11 6.59
C TYR A 26 3.37 15.61 6.30
N ILE A 27 2.49 16.40 6.93
CA ILE A 27 2.44 17.87 6.72
C ILE A 27 3.77 18.51 7.07
N ARG A 28 4.37 18.14 8.21
CA ARG A 28 5.64 18.68 8.69
C ARG A 28 6.82 18.29 7.78
N VAL A 29 6.91 17.05 7.34
CA VAL A 29 8.05 16.56 6.57
C VAL A 29 7.96 17.03 5.12
N GLU A 30 6.79 16.93 4.50
CA GLU A 30 6.57 17.30 3.10
C GLU A 30 6.31 18.81 2.91
N GLN A 31 6.26 19.59 4.01
CA GLN A 31 5.90 21.01 3.97
C GLN A 31 4.58 21.24 3.22
N SER A 32 3.61 20.35 3.47
CA SER A 32 2.36 20.32 2.72
C SER A 32 1.54 21.59 2.96
N LYS A 33 0.93 22.11 1.90
CA LYS A 33 -0.02 23.23 1.97
C LYS A 33 -1.46 22.77 2.21
N LEU A 34 -1.69 21.46 2.28
CA LEU A 34 -3.00 20.90 2.59
C LEU A 34 -3.34 21.16 4.05
N GLY A 35 -4.60 21.49 4.33
CA GLY A 35 -5.08 21.66 5.70
C GLY A 35 -5.03 20.34 6.47
N GLU A 36 -4.74 20.42 7.77
CA GLU A 36 -4.62 19.25 8.66
C GLU A 36 -5.87 18.38 8.64
N ASP A 37 -7.06 18.98 8.76
CA ASP A 37 -8.34 18.28 8.71
C ASP A 37 -8.53 17.47 7.42
N PHE A 38 -8.04 17.97 6.28
CA PHE A 38 -8.15 17.29 5.00
C PHE A 38 -7.22 16.07 4.94
N VAL A 39 -5.97 16.22 5.39
CA VAL A 39 -5.02 15.10 5.42
C VAL A 39 -5.48 14.03 6.41
N GLU A 40 -5.95 14.44 7.60
CA GLU A 40 -6.50 13.51 8.57
C GLU A 40 -7.71 12.76 8.03
N LYS A 41 -8.60 13.44 7.29
CA LYS A 41 -9.75 12.80 6.65
C LYS A 41 -9.32 11.70 5.68
N ILE A 42 -8.28 11.94 4.88
CA ILE A 42 -7.73 10.93 3.96
C ILE A 42 -7.17 9.75 4.77
N VAL A 43 -6.27 9.99 5.72
CA VAL A 43 -5.60 8.90 6.45
C VAL A 43 -6.61 8.07 7.29
N LYS A 44 -7.72 8.67 7.71
CA LYS A 44 -8.82 8.02 8.45
C LYS A 44 -9.90 7.40 7.54
N ASP A 45 -9.83 7.58 6.23
CA ASP A 45 -10.81 7.03 5.31
C ASP A 45 -10.80 5.49 5.41
N PRO A 46 -11.94 4.83 5.71
CA PRO A 46 -12.01 3.39 5.82
C PRO A 46 -11.72 2.65 4.52
N GLU A 47 -11.77 3.31 3.36
CA GLU A 47 -11.37 2.73 2.08
C GLU A 47 -9.85 2.72 1.87
N ILE A 48 -9.07 3.37 2.74
CA ILE A 48 -7.61 3.43 2.68
C ILE A 48 -6.99 2.48 3.71
N ASP A 49 -6.28 1.47 3.20
CA ASP A 49 -5.45 0.59 4.03
C ASP A 49 -3.96 0.79 3.75
N PHE A 50 -3.20 1.10 4.79
CA PHE A 50 -1.75 1.18 4.74
C PHE A 50 -1.18 -0.21 4.98
N THR A 51 -0.76 -0.89 3.92
CA THR A 51 -0.34 -2.29 3.99
C THR A 51 0.74 -2.62 2.95
N VAL A 52 1.55 -3.64 3.27
CA VAL A 52 2.51 -4.26 2.33
C VAL A 52 1.93 -5.53 1.67
N VAL A 53 0.72 -5.93 2.07
CA VAL A 53 -0.01 -7.04 1.45
C VAL A 53 -0.70 -6.50 0.20
N PRO A 54 -0.48 -7.08 -0.99
CA PRO A 54 -1.13 -6.62 -2.20
C PRO A 54 -2.65 -6.78 -2.09
N GLN A 55 -3.42 -5.85 -2.65
CA GLN A 55 -4.88 -5.92 -2.60
C GLN A 55 -5.48 -6.07 -4.00
N ARG A 56 -6.12 -7.22 -4.24
CA ARG A 56 -6.87 -7.54 -5.47
C ARG A 56 -6.07 -7.38 -6.77
N THR A 57 -4.74 -7.41 -6.68
CA THR A 57 -3.86 -7.18 -7.83
C THR A 57 -3.94 -8.32 -8.85
N PHE A 58 -4.19 -9.55 -8.40
CA PHE A 58 -4.27 -10.71 -9.27
C PHE A 58 -5.45 -10.61 -10.24
N ILE A 59 -6.61 -10.15 -9.76
CA ILE A 59 -7.80 -9.91 -10.61
C ILE A 59 -7.46 -8.88 -11.68
N TYR A 60 -6.74 -7.81 -11.31
CA TYR A 60 -6.32 -6.80 -12.26
C TYR A 60 -5.35 -7.35 -13.30
N ALA A 61 -4.36 -8.15 -12.88
CA ALA A 61 -3.43 -8.83 -13.79
C ALA A 61 -4.16 -9.76 -14.77
N GLN A 62 -5.19 -10.49 -14.31
CA GLN A 62 -6.03 -11.32 -15.18
C GLN A 62 -6.74 -10.47 -16.24
N LYS A 63 -7.33 -9.33 -15.85
CA LYS A 63 -8.01 -8.44 -16.81
C LYS A 63 -7.07 -7.80 -17.80
N LEU A 64 -5.88 -7.40 -17.37
CA LEU A 64 -4.86 -6.88 -18.29
C LEU A 64 -4.36 -7.95 -19.28
N GLN A 65 -4.31 -9.21 -18.87
CA GLN A 65 -3.96 -10.32 -19.76
C GLN A 65 -5.10 -10.62 -20.75
N GLU A 66 -6.37 -10.64 -20.31
CA GLU A 66 -7.55 -10.78 -21.17
C GLU A 66 -7.61 -9.69 -22.25
N LEU A 67 -7.25 -8.45 -21.91
CA LEU A 67 -7.17 -7.31 -22.83
C LEU A 67 -5.91 -7.32 -23.73
N GLY A 68 -5.00 -8.28 -23.56
CA GLY A 68 -3.76 -8.39 -24.33
C GLY A 68 -2.67 -7.39 -23.96
N VAL A 69 -2.84 -6.61 -22.87
CA VAL A 69 -1.81 -5.69 -22.35
C VAL A 69 -0.65 -6.47 -21.75
N LEU A 70 -0.96 -7.49 -20.94
CA LEU A 70 0.03 -8.43 -20.44
C LEU A 70 0.10 -9.64 -21.37
N LYS A 71 1.31 -9.95 -21.86
CA LYS A 71 1.56 -11.14 -22.68
C LYS A 71 1.53 -12.43 -21.87
N ASN A 72 2.09 -12.38 -20.66
CA ASN A 72 2.24 -13.53 -19.79
C ASN A 72 1.11 -13.55 -18.76
N LYS A 73 0.59 -14.76 -18.49
CA LYS A 73 -0.42 -14.99 -17.46
C LYS A 73 0.27 -15.33 -16.14
N ALA A 74 0.03 -14.53 -15.10
CA ALA A 74 0.36 -14.91 -13.73
C ALA A 74 -0.57 -16.04 -13.26
N ALA A 75 -0.03 -16.99 -12.51
CA ALA A 75 -0.79 -18.01 -11.79
C ALA A 75 -1.23 -17.52 -10.40
N SER A 76 -0.46 -16.59 -9.82
CA SER A 76 -0.74 -15.98 -8.53
C SER A 76 -0.17 -14.56 -8.47
N TRP A 77 -0.66 -13.74 -7.54
CA TRP A 77 0.01 -12.49 -7.18
C TRP A 77 1.45 -12.72 -6.67
N LYS A 78 1.72 -13.90 -6.12
CA LYS A 78 3.06 -14.30 -5.65
C LYS A 78 4.10 -14.33 -6.76
N ASP A 79 3.68 -14.42 -8.03
CA ASP A 79 4.60 -14.43 -9.18
C ASP A 79 5.26 -13.07 -9.44
N TYR A 80 4.74 -11.98 -8.84
CA TYR A 80 5.21 -10.62 -9.09
C TYR A 80 5.30 -9.72 -7.85
N PHE A 81 5.18 -10.31 -6.65
CA PHE A 81 5.43 -9.64 -5.37
C PHE A 81 6.53 -10.34 -4.57
N PHE A 82 7.21 -9.58 -3.71
CA PHE A 82 8.26 -10.09 -2.82
C PHE A 82 7.76 -11.22 -1.91
N GLU A 83 8.62 -12.17 -1.60
CA GLU A 83 8.32 -13.34 -0.76
C GLU A 83 7.83 -12.94 0.63
N GLU A 84 8.33 -11.84 1.20
CA GLU A 84 7.90 -11.33 2.49
C GLU A 84 6.40 -10.97 2.53
N ALA A 85 5.80 -10.62 1.38
CA ALA A 85 4.37 -10.36 1.29
C ALA A 85 3.53 -11.65 1.29
N HIS A 86 4.13 -12.81 0.98
CA HIS A 86 3.41 -14.08 0.74
C HIS A 86 2.71 -14.65 1.97
N GLY A 87 3.02 -14.12 3.16
CA GLY A 87 2.37 -14.46 4.43
C GLY A 87 1.04 -13.73 4.68
N GLY A 88 0.68 -12.74 3.86
CA GLY A 88 -0.63 -12.10 3.89
C GLY A 88 -1.59 -12.66 2.83
N ASP A 89 -2.90 -12.46 3.05
CA ASP A 89 -3.95 -12.83 2.10
C ASP A 89 -4.09 -11.76 1.00
N GLY A 90 -3.22 -11.86 -0.01
CA GLY A 90 -3.18 -10.94 -1.17
C GLY A 90 -4.05 -11.31 -2.36
#